data_AF-A0A1W1HNQ1-F1
#
_entry.id   AF-A0A1W1HNQ1-F1
#
_cell.length_a   1.000
_cell.length_b   1.000
_cell.length_c   1.000
_cell.angle_alpha   90.00
_cell.angle_beta   90.00
_cell.angle_gamma   90.00
#
_symmetry.space_group_name_H-M   'P 1'
#
loop_
_entity.id
_entity.type
_entity.pdbx_description
1 polymer ?
#
loop_
_entity_poly.entity_id
_entity_poly.type
_entity_poly.pdbx_seq_one_letter_code
_entity_poly.pdbx_strand_id
1 'polypeptide(L)'
;MRHAALIGAFLLMAMTGTGRAEPGFDEKYERDFNIFNPINQYQPTNPLNPINAYDPANPFNPINRFDPDNPANSINQFNFNNPFNPVNRYRPENPLNPINEFNPTVPFAPLDGGGGMGKRR
;
A
#
# COMPACT_ATOMS: atom_id res chain seq x y z
N MET A 1 45.80 -21.70 -3.84
CA MET A 1 45.15 -21.10 -2.65
C MET A 1 44.54 -19.71 -2.87
N ARG A 2 44.86 -18.96 -3.95
CA ARG A 2 44.29 -17.61 -4.20
C ARG A 2 42.96 -17.60 -4.98
N HIS A 3 42.65 -18.65 -5.74
CA HIS A 3 41.41 -18.71 -6.54
C HIS A 3 40.20 -19.26 -5.77
N ALA A 4 40.41 -20.16 -4.81
CA ALA A 4 39.34 -20.65 -3.93
C ALA A 4 38.78 -19.55 -3.01
N ALA A 5 39.62 -18.60 -2.60
CA ALA A 5 39.21 -17.46 -1.78
C ALA A 5 38.34 -16.46 -2.56
N LEU A 6 38.62 -16.25 -3.86
CA LEU A 6 37.84 -15.37 -4.73
C LEU A 6 36.44 -15.94 -5.03
N ILE A 7 36.34 -17.25 -5.25
CA ILE A 7 35.05 -17.93 -5.45
C ILE A 7 34.23 -17.91 -4.15
N GLY A 8 34.88 -18.13 -2.99
CA GLY A 8 34.22 -18.04 -1.69
C GLY A 8 33.69 -16.64 -1.37
N ALA A 9 34.45 -15.59 -1.71
CA ALA A 9 34.02 -14.21 -1.52
C ALA A 9 32.85 -13.82 -2.43
N PHE A 10 32.81 -14.34 -3.66
CA PHE A 10 31.70 -14.10 -4.59
C PHE A 10 30.41 -14.83 -4.15
N LEU A 11 30.53 -16.04 -3.61
CA LEU A 11 29.39 -16.78 -3.07
C LEU A 11 28.85 -16.17 -1.76
N LEU A 12 29.71 -15.56 -0.95
CA LEU A 12 29.32 -14.89 0.29
C LEU A 12 28.62 -13.55 0.02
N MET A 13 29.00 -12.82 -1.04
CA MET A 13 28.29 -11.62 -1.49
C MET A 13 26.89 -11.90 -2.08
N ALA A 14 26.67 -13.11 -2.62
CA ALA A 14 25.35 -13.52 -3.10
C ALA A 14 24.36 -13.86 -1.96
N MET A 15 24.85 -13.98 -0.71
CA MET A 15 24.04 -14.28 0.48
C MET A 15 23.73 -13.03 1.32
N THR A 16 24.26 -11.86 0.96
CA THR A 16 24.06 -10.59 1.67
C THR A 16 23.57 -9.50 0.73
N GLY A 17 22.33 -9.60 0.29
CA GLY A 17 21.67 -8.58 -0.51
C GLY A 17 20.49 -9.21 -1.25
N THR A 18 19.24 -9.02 -0.87
CA THR A 18 18.61 -7.95 -0.13
C THR A 18 17.39 -8.59 0.50
N GLY A 19 17.23 -8.47 1.82
CA GLY A 19 15.89 -8.44 2.38
C GLY A 19 15.23 -7.22 1.78
N ARG A 20 14.61 -7.37 0.61
CA ARG A 20 13.68 -6.36 0.12
C ARG A 20 12.55 -6.45 1.14
N ALA A 21 12.54 -5.53 2.11
CA ALA A 21 11.27 -5.04 2.59
C ALA A 21 10.51 -4.71 1.31
N GLU A 22 9.41 -5.43 1.05
CA GLU A 22 8.51 -4.97 0.01
C GLU A 22 8.17 -3.54 0.39
N PRO A 23 8.58 -2.52 -0.41
CA PRO A 23 8.30 -1.16 -0.01
C PRO A 23 6.78 -1.05 0.06
N GLY A 24 6.29 -0.70 1.24
CA GLY A 24 4.86 -0.71 1.48
C GLY A 24 4.09 0.23 0.56
N PHE A 25 2.77 0.07 0.53
CA PHE A 25 1.90 1.00 -0.17
C PHE A 25 1.97 2.35 0.56
N ASP A 26 1.60 3.39 -0.16
CA ASP A 26 1.53 4.74 0.40
C ASP A 26 0.60 4.76 1.64
N GLU A 27 1.12 5.24 2.78
CA GLU A 27 0.46 5.22 4.10
C GLU A 27 -0.95 5.83 4.07
N LYS A 28 -1.21 6.76 3.14
CA LYS A 28 -2.53 7.38 3.02
C LYS A 28 -3.65 6.43 2.57
N TYR A 29 -3.35 5.20 2.14
CA TYR A 29 -4.33 4.13 1.89
C TYR A 29 -4.40 3.08 2.98
N GLU A 30 -3.49 3.11 3.93
CA GLU A 30 -3.49 2.18 5.06
C GLU A 30 -4.56 2.59 6.05
N ARG A 31 -5.43 1.66 6.43
CA ARG A 31 -6.58 1.93 7.31
C ARG A 31 -6.92 0.71 8.16
N ASP A 32 -7.24 0.97 9.42
CA ASP A 32 -7.69 -0.03 10.41
C ASP A 32 -9.13 -0.52 10.17
N PHE A 33 -9.70 -0.26 8.99
CA PHE A 33 -11.01 -0.73 8.59
C PHE A 33 -11.08 -0.90 7.07
N ASN A 34 -11.97 -1.78 6.62
CA ASN A 34 -12.27 -1.94 5.20
C ASN A 34 -13.11 -0.74 4.70
N ILE A 35 -12.58 0.01 3.73
CA ILE A 35 -13.24 1.20 3.16
C ILE A 35 -14.48 0.88 2.31
N PHE A 36 -14.59 -0.37 1.83
CA PHE A 36 -15.71 -0.83 1.01
C PHE A 36 -16.90 -1.34 1.85
N ASN A 37 -16.69 -1.60 3.14
CA ASN A 37 -17.75 -2.06 4.02
C ASN A 37 -18.83 -0.97 4.18
N PRO A 38 -20.11 -1.25 3.90
CA PRO A 38 -21.20 -0.27 4.03
C PRO A 38 -21.27 0.39 5.42
N ILE A 39 -20.95 -0.35 6.49
CA ILE A 39 -20.92 0.20 7.86
C ILE A 39 -19.85 1.29 8.00
N ASN A 40 -18.73 1.15 7.27
CA ASN A 40 -17.63 2.10 7.33
C ASN A 40 -17.75 3.25 6.32
N GLN A 41 -18.72 3.20 5.39
CA GLN A 41 -18.88 4.19 4.32
C GLN A 41 -18.97 5.63 4.87
N TYR A 42 -19.59 5.82 6.03
CA TYR A 42 -19.78 7.14 6.64
C TYR A 42 -18.73 7.50 7.68
N GLN A 43 -17.67 6.71 7.84
CA GLN A 43 -16.57 7.11 8.72
C GLN A 43 -15.89 8.37 8.16
N PRO A 44 -15.56 9.37 9.00
CA PRO A 44 -14.90 10.60 8.54
C PRO A 44 -13.55 10.35 7.87
N THR A 45 -12.86 9.26 8.22
CA THR A 45 -11.56 8.88 7.65
C THR A 45 -11.68 7.97 6.43
N ASN A 46 -12.91 7.56 6.07
CA ASN A 46 -13.14 6.76 4.86
C ASN A 46 -13.07 7.68 3.63
N PRO A 47 -12.15 7.43 2.69
CA PRO A 47 -12.00 8.26 1.50
C PRO A 47 -13.14 8.06 0.48
N LEU A 48 -13.97 7.01 0.63
CA LEU A 48 -15.21 6.81 -0.14
C LEU A 48 -16.44 7.44 0.52
N ASN A 49 -16.27 8.12 1.66
CA ASN A 49 -17.37 8.85 2.30
C ASN A 49 -17.89 9.96 1.36
N PRO A 50 -19.19 9.98 1.03
CA PRO A 50 -19.75 11.00 0.13
C PRO A 50 -19.50 12.44 0.57
N ILE A 51 -19.44 12.69 1.88
CA ILE A 51 -19.16 14.03 2.44
C ILE A 51 -17.73 14.48 2.09
N ASN A 52 -16.79 13.54 2.00
CA ASN A 52 -15.38 13.81 1.73
C ASN A 52 -15.06 13.86 0.23
N ALA A 53 -16.02 13.63 -0.68
CA ALA A 53 -15.75 13.51 -2.11
C ALA A 53 -15.03 14.73 -2.72
N TYR A 54 -15.20 15.91 -2.11
CA TYR A 54 -14.58 17.16 -2.53
C TYR A 54 -13.56 17.72 -1.54
N ASP A 55 -13.21 16.96 -0.49
CA ASP A 55 -12.13 17.34 0.41
C ASP A 55 -10.80 17.32 -0.36
N PRO A 56 -10.02 18.42 -0.39
CA PRO A 56 -8.70 18.44 -1.00
C PRO A 56 -7.73 17.39 -0.43
N ALA A 57 -7.92 16.93 0.80
CA ALA A 57 -7.12 15.85 1.38
C ALA A 57 -7.58 14.45 0.92
N ASN A 58 -8.77 14.31 0.32
CA ASN A 58 -9.27 13.01 -0.12
C ASN A 58 -8.56 12.57 -1.41
N PRO A 59 -7.89 11.41 -1.42
CA PRO A 59 -7.20 10.96 -2.63
C PRO A 59 -8.10 10.74 -3.85
N PHE A 60 -9.40 10.46 -3.66
CA PHE A 60 -10.37 10.28 -4.74
C PHE A 60 -11.05 11.58 -5.19
N ASN A 61 -10.69 12.72 -4.60
CA ASN A 61 -11.19 14.01 -5.07
C ASN A 61 -10.84 14.18 -6.57
N PRO A 62 -11.82 14.50 -7.44
CA PRO A 62 -11.60 14.63 -8.88
C PRO A 62 -10.46 15.58 -9.26
N ILE A 63 -10.26 16.65 -8.48
CA ILE A 63 -9.22 17.66 -8.73
C ILE A 63 -7.83 17.12 -8.37
N ASN A 64 -7.74 16.20 -7.41
CA ASN A 64 -6.45 15.69 -6.98
C ASN A 64 -5.76 14.80 -8.02
N ARG A 65 -6.43 14.40 -9.10
CA ARG A 65 -5.77 13.77 -10.25
C ARG A 65 -4.69 14.64 -10.91
N PHE A 66 -4.70 15.94 -10.62
CA PHE A 66 -3.69 16.90 -11.08
C PHE A 66 -2.64 17.25 -10.01
N ASP A 67 -2.85 16.85 -8.76
CA ASP A 67 -1.87 17.04 -7.69
C ASP A 67 -0.70 16.05 -7.90
N PRO A 68 0.55 16.53 -8.03
CA PRO A 68 1.71 15.68 -8.24
C PRO A 68 2.05 14.79 -7.04
N ASP A 69 1.49 15.02 -5.86
CA ASP A 69 1.69 14.17 -4.67
C ASP A 69 0.53 13.17 -4.48
N ASN A 70 -0.56 13.36 -5.22
CA ASN A 70 -1.68 12.44 -5.22
C ASN A 70 -1.33 11.18 -6.05
N PRO A 71 -1.61 9.97 -5.58
CA PRO A 71 -1.18 8.75 -6.24
C PRO A 71 -2.19 8.25 -7.28
N ALA A 72 -3.41 8.78 -7.28
CA ALA A 72 -4.31 8.69 -8.42
C ALA A 72 -3.95 9.69 -9.54
N ASN A 73 -2.92 10.53 -9.35
CA ASN A 73 -2.31 11.31 -10.43
C ASN A 73 -1.88 10.39 -11.57
N SER A 74 -2.06 10.88 -12.80
CA SER A 74 -1.80 10.11 -14.03
C SER A 74 -0.39 9.56 -14.12
N ILE A 75 0.60 10.24 -13.53
CA ILE A 75 2.00 9.82 -13.49
C ILE A 75 2.23 8.86 -12.33
N ASN A 76 1.77 9.23 -11.13
CA ASN A 76 2.07 8.48 -9.92
C ASN A 76 1.46 7.08 -9.93
N GLN A 77 0.28 6.88 -10.52
CA GLN A 77 -0.37 5.58 -10.60
C GLN A 77 0.55 4.51 -11.22
N PHE A 78 1.55 4.87 -12.03
CA PHE A 78 2.48 3.90 -12.63
C PHE A 78 3.66 3.52 -11.73
N ASN A 79 3.82 4.15 -10.56
CA ASN A 79 4.80 3.73 -9.58
C ASN A 79 4.47 2.31 -9.06
N PHE A 80 5.46 1.43 -9.01
CA PHE A 80 5.33 0.04 -8.59
C PHE A 80 4.98 -0.17 -7.12
N ASN A 81 4.99 0.86 -6.27
CA ASN A 81 4.49 0.77 -4.89
C ASN A 81 3.20 1.58 -4.69
N ASN A 82 2.59 2.04 -5.78
CA ASN A 82 1.34 2.78 -5.71
C ASN A 82 0.14 1.81 -5.70
N PRO A 83 -0.83 1.98 -4.78
CA PRO A 83 -2.01 1.12 -4.75
C PRO A 83 -2.92 1.28 -5.98
N PHE A 84 -2.89 2.42 -6.66
CA PHE A 84 -3.61 2.64 -7.92
C PHE A 84 -2.95 2.00 -9.13
N ASN A 85 -1.73 1.49 -8.98
CA ASN A 85 -1.02 0.84 -10.08
C ASN A 85 -1.82 -0.33 -10.63
N PRO A 86 -2.07 -0.39 -11.96
CA PRO A 86 -2.87 -1.45 -12.57
C PRO A 86 -2.40 -2.86 -12.24
N VAL A 87 -1.08 -3.06 -12.11
CA VAL A 87 -0.48 -4.35 -11.75
C VAL A 87 -0.66 -4.62 -10.25
N ASN A 88 -0.45 -3.62 -9.40
CA ASN A 88 -0.55 -3.82 -7.95
C ASN A 88 -1.97 -3.95 -7.45
N ARG A 89 -2.96 -3.36 -8.13
CA ARG A 89 -4.37 -3.36 -7.68
C ARG A 89 -4.88 -4.77 -7.37
N TYR A 90 -4.35 -5.78 -8.04
CA TYR A 90 -4.78 -7.17 -7.88
C TYR A 90 -3.93 -7.97 -6.89
N ARG A 91 -2.87 -7.38 -6.30
CA ARG A 91 -2.10 -8.03 -5.23
C ARG A 91 -3.00 -8.17 -3.99
N PRO A 92 -3.04 -9.35 -3.34
CA PRO A 92 -3.86 -9.57 -2.15
C PRO A 92 -3.63 -8.54 -1.03
N GLU A 93 -2.40 -8.02 -0.92
CA GLU A 93 -1.99 -7.06 0.09
C GLU A 93 -2.42 -5.62 -0.27
N ASN A 94 -2.91 -5.37 -1.49
CA ASN A 94 -3.30 -4.03 -1.89
C ASN A 94 -4.58 -3.57 -1.15
N PRO A 95 -4.56 -2.40 -0.49
CA PRO A 95 -5.74 -1.86 0.19
C PRO A 95 -6.92 -1.69 -0.78
N LEU A 96 -6.65 -1.36 -2.04
CA LEU A 96 -7.67 -1.15 -3.08
C LEU A 96 -7.97 -2.41 -3.90
N ASN A 97 -7.59 -3.60 -3.43
CA ASN A 97 -7.93 -4.84 -4.11
C ASN A 97 -9.46 -5.06 -4.13
N PRO A 98 -10.08 -5.30 -5.30
CA PRO A 98 -11.53 -5.56 -5.40
C PRO A 98 -12.01 -6.72 -4.52
N ILE A 99 -11.16 -7.72 -4.22
CA ILE A 99 -11.55 -8.81 -3.33
C ILE A 99 -11.89 -8.33 -1.92
N ASN A 100 -11.36 -7.19 -1.51
CA ASN A 100 -11.64 -6.58 -0.22
C ASN A 100 -13.09 -6.12 -0.11
N GLU A 101 -13.79 -5.85 -1.21
CA GLU A 101 -15.24 -5.56 -1.19
C GLU A 101 -16.04 -6.70 -0.52
N PHE A 102 -15.52 -7.92 -0.59
CA PHE A 102 -16.15 -9.12 -0.03
C PHE A 102 -15.59 -9.54 1.33
N ASN A 103 -14.64 -8.78 1.90
CA ASN A 103 -14.01 -9.08 3.19
C ASN A 103 -14.39 -8.03 4.26
N PRO A 104 -15.61 -8.08 4.81
CA PRO A 104 -16.15 -7.01 5.66
C PRO A 104 -15.44 -6.84 7.01
N THR A 105 -14.62 -7.81 7.42
CA THR A 105 -14.05 -7.89 8.77
C THR A 105 -12.54 -7.70 8.83
N VAL A 106 -11.83 -7.74 7.70
CA VAL A 106 -10.37 -7.56 7.69
C VAL A 106 -10.01 -6.14 7.25
N PRO A 107 -9.37 -5.35 8.13
CA PRO A 107 -8.82 -4.05 7.75
C PRO A 107 -7.64 -4.19 6.79
N PHE A 108 -7.28 -3.13 6.09
CA PHE A 108 -6.05 -3.12 5.30
C PHE A 108 -4.88 -3.10 6.28
N ALA A 109 -4.17 -4.21 6.44
CA ALA A 109 -2.97 -4.22 7.25
C ALA A 109 -1.96 -3.22 6.66
N PRO A 110 -1.31 -2.37 7.48
CA PRO A 110 -0.18 -1.56 7.06
C PRO A 110 0.86 -2.45 6.38
N LEU A 111 1.39 -2.00 5.24
CA LEU A 111 2.27 -2.82 4.44
C LEU A 111 3.68 -2.99 5.00
N ASP A 112 4.02 -2.30 6.08
CA ASP A 112 5.34 -2.44 6.70
C ASP A 112 5.45 -3.63 7.68
N GLY A 113 4.79 -4.75 7.36
CA GLY A 113 5.01 -6.04 8.03
C GLY A 113 4.60 -6.06 9.50
N GLY A 114 3.35 -6.47 9.77
CA GLY A 114 2.83 -6.55 11.13
C GLY A 114 2.01 -7.79 11.42
N GLY A 115 2.64 -8.96 11.42
CA GLY A 115 2.15 -10.03 12.27
C GLY A 115 2.19 -9.58 13.74
N GLY A 116 1.08 -9.08 14.27
CA GLY A 116 0.80 -8.95 15.70
C GLY A 116 1.48 -7.80 16.48
N MET A 117 0.69 -7.24 17.40
CA MET A 117 1.07 -6.53 18.63
C MET A 117 1.20 -4.99 18.60
N GLY A 118 0.13 -4.32 19.05
CA GLY A 118 0.14 -3.00 19.71
C GLY A 118 0.23 -1.79 18.77
N LYS A 119 -0.65 -0.79 18.85
CA LYS A 119 -1.09 -0.11 20.07
C LYS A 119 -2.52 0.38 19.95
N ARG A 120 -3.37 -0.14 20.83
CA ARG A 120 -4.42 0.68 21.44
C ARG A 120 -3.75 1.55 22.50
N ARG A 121 -3.65 2.85 22.24
CA ARG A 121 -3.72 3.90 23.25
C ARG A 121 -4.41 5.10 22.64
#